data_AF-J4I0G8-F1
#
_entry.id   AF-J4I0G8-F1
#
_cell.length_a   1.000
_cell.length_b   1.000
_cell.length_c   1.000
_cell.angle_alpha   90.00
_cell.angle_beta   90.00
_cell.angle_gamma   90.00
#
_symmetry.space_group_name_H-M   'P 1'
#
loop_
_entity.id
_entity.type
_entity.pdbx_description
1 polymer ?
#
loop_
_entity_poly.entity_id
_entity_poly.type
_entity_poly.pdbx_seq_one_letter_code
_entity_poly.pdbx_strand_id
1 'polypeptide(L)'
;MSTEAITSAVCDEVRIISPLGMLGYGYDAALFLEFCETRRPHAIICDSGSTDSGPQKLALGLTTCPREAYVRDLGPLLLASAKYKIPVLIGSCGGSGTNAQVDLLAEIVRELSETHGYSFHVAKIYAEFDKETVRKNLDNVSPCGPVPSLTTADIEASTLIVGQMGAEPFLAALSHEGSVDIILGGRAYDPAPFAAVCIKEGIDPGIAWHMGKIVECGGMCVEPKQPLIFATIRKDSFDLEPLDVYSRCTVISVAAHTLYEKTRPDLLPGPGGVLNLAQSTYEQLTPRVVRVRGAVFEPRPYQVKLEGAKVTGFRSIFIGGIRDSTLIKQIDRILPLVEGYARSRNSTFTGEDCRIAFHVYGKNGVMGPLERIQKPAHELCVLGEVLAPTQALAHSVCNAMRVALLHTPYPQQIATGGNLASPLTPLETDTGEMSEFSVYHLINVDDPLAPFPIQYESVGISADESRWPIYQRAGHSKGSDASGPLAKIKQELEAARVDPVAKWRTASESGDKTIALRDISTVLRSKNSGPYELTFDVIFPNDEIYRAVKNSDVLTVDALAHAYSVEPKKVLACLFFDQARAFKFTIPRVRPNGSFGETDMHGCQQHIPLGDIEVPVLVA
;
A
#
# COMPACT_ATOMS: atom_id res chain seq x y z
N MET A 1 -13.16 18.99 44.18
CA MET A 1 -14.40 19.75 43.92
C MET A 1 -15.16 19.02 42.83
N SER A 2 -16.48 19.05 42.91
CA SER A 2 -17.49 18.21 42.27
C SER A 2 -17.23 17.81 40.81
N THR A 3 -17.31 16.50 40.60
CA THR A 3 -17.59 15.80 39.35
C THR A 3 -18.97 16.20 38.81
N GLU A 4 -19.01 17.11 37.84
CA GLU A 4 -20.12 17.22 36.90
C GLU A 4 -19.70 16.55 35.59
N ALA A 5 -20.23 15.34 35.40
CA ALA A 5 -20.14 14.62 34.15
C ALA A 5 -20.96 15.38 33.10
N ILE A 6 -20.27 15.95 32.10
CA ILE A 6 -20.89 16.33 30.83
C ILE A 6 -21.20 15.00 30.12
N THR A 7 -22.38 14.45 30.37
CA THR A 7 -22.92 13.36 29.55
C THR A 7 -23.30 13.95 28.20
N SER A 8 -22.39 13.94 27.23
CA SER A 8 -22.80 14.05 25.83
C SER A 8 -23.69 12.84 25.54
N ALA A 9 -24.83 13.05 24.88
CA ALA A 9 -25.69 11.95 24.47
C ALA A 9 -24.86 10.97 23.63
N VAL A 10 -24.69 9.74 24.14
CA VAL A 10 -23.99 8.67 23.39
C VAL A 10 -24.74 8.49 22.09
N CYS A 11 -24.06 8.68 20.96
CA CYS A 11 -24.67 8.46 19.67
C CYS A 11 -24.86 6.95 19.49
N ASP A 12 -26.11 6.49 19.39
CA ASP A 12 -26.41 5.06 19.16
C ASP A 12 -25.81 4.56 17.83
N GLU A 13 -25.49 5.48 16.91
CA GLU A 13 -24.97 5.19 15.58
C GLU A 13 -24.00 6.28 15.09
N VAL A 14 -22.77 5.90 14.70
CA VAL A 14 -21.79 6.78 14.06
C VAL A 14 -21.78 6.54 12.56
N ARG A 15 -21.70 7.60 11.74
CA ARG A 15 -21.66 7.49 10.28
C ARG A 15 -20.38 8.12 9.74
N ILE A 16 -19.60 7.37 8.97
CA ILE A 16 -18.35 7.84 8.36
C ILE A 16 -18.43 7.60 6.85
N ILE A 17 -17.98 8.60 6.08
CA ILE A 17 -17.76 8.46 4.65
C ILE A 17 -16.27 8.54 4.36
N SER A 18 -15.74 7.57 3.63
CA SER A 18 -14.37 7.58 3.11
C SER A 18 -14.44 7.72 1.60
N PRO A 19 -14.05 8.88 1.05
CA PRO A 19 -14.14 9.10 -0.38
C PRO A 19 -13.03 8.38 -1.16
N LEU A 20 -11.91 8.07 -0.49
CA LEU A 20 -10.76 7.41 -1.08
C LEU A 20 -9.73 6.97 -0.02
N GLY A 21 -8.87 6.01 -0.38
CA GLY A 21 -7.73 5.58 0.46
C GLY A 21 -6.37 6.19 0.11
N MET A 22 -6.31 7.19 -0.78
CA MET A 22 -5.07 7.92 -1.11
C MET A 22 -5.38 9.27 -1.77
N LEU A 23 -5.22 10.37 -1.03
CA LEU A 23 -5.58 11.71 -1.49
C LEU A 23 -4.81 12.10 -2.75
N GLY A 24 -5.52 12.61 -3.77
CA GLY A 24 -4.96 12.93 -5.08
C GLY A 24 -5.28 11.91 -6.17
N TYR A 25 -5.85 10.74 -5.86
CA TYR A 25 -6.21 9.74 -6.88
C TYR A 25 -7.51 10.07 -7.63
N GLY A 26 -8.37 10.92 -7.07
CA GLY A 26 -9.62 11.34 -7.68
C GLY A 26 -10.80 10.42 -7.36
N TYR A 27 -11.98 11.03 -7.23
CA TYR A 27 -13.25 10.38 -6.91
C TYR A 27 -14.41 11.18 -7.51
N ASP A 28 -15.60 10.57 -7.58
CA ASP A 28 -16.81 11.27 -8.02
C ASP A 28 -17.28 12.24 -6.92
N ALA A 29 -16.85 13.49 -7.04
CA ALA A 29 -17.18 14.57 -6.10
C ALA A 29 -18.70 14.82 -5.97
N ALA A 30 -19.47 14.65 -7.04
CA ALA A 30 -20.90 14.90 -7.02
C ALA A 30 -21.65 13.78 -6.29
N LEU A 31 -21.30 12.51 -6.54
CA LEU A 31 -21.83 11.37 -5.78
C LEU A 31 -21.45 11.46 -4.29
N PHE A 32 -20.21 11.87 -3.98
CA PHE A 32 -19.77 12.10 -2.61
C PHE A 32 -20.62 13.17 -1.89
N LEU A 33 -20.83 14.33 -2.54
CA LEU A 33 -21.60 15.43 -1.96
C LEU A 33 -23.09 15.09 -1.80
N GLU A 34 -23.66 14.31 -2.72
CA GLU A 34 -25.02 13.77 -2.61
C GLU A 34 -25.18 12.92 -1.35
N PHE A 35 -24.22 12.03 -1.06
CA PHE A 35 -24.24 11.24 0.18
C PHE A 35 -24.03 12.11 1.42
N CYS A 36 -23.17 13.13 1.37
CA CYS A 36 -23.03 14.07 2.48
C CYS A 36 -24.34 14.80 2.80
N GLU A 37 -25.09 15.21 1.77
CA GLU A 37 -26.37 15.90 1.91
C GLU A 37 -27.47 14.99 2.48
N THR A 38 -27.60 13.79 1.90
CA THR A 38 -28.72 12.87 2.14
C THR A 38 -28.51 11.99 3.37
N ARG A 39 -27.28 11.56 3.64
CA ARG A 39 -26.94 10.62 4.73
C ARG A 39 -26.32 11.29 5.96
N ARG A 40 -25.89 12.55 5.84
CA ARG A 40 -25.34 13.37 6.94
C ARG A 40 -24.32 12.58 7.79
N PRO A 41 -23.19 12.16 7.20
CA PRO A 41 -22.14 11.49 7.95
C PRO A 41 -21.61 12.42 9.05
N HIS A 42 -21.15 11.83 10.14
CA HIS A 42 -20.57 12.55 11.29
C HIS A 42 -19.10 12.90 11.06
N ALA A 43 -18.41 12.22 10.14
CA ALA A 43 -17.07 12.59 9.71
C ALA A 43 -16.79 12.16 8.26
N ILE A 44 -15.93 12.93 7.60
CA ILE A 44 -15.30 12.61 6.32
C ILE A 44 -13.84 12.28 6.63
N ILE A 45 -13.36 11.10 6.24
CA ILE A 45 -12.02 10.65 6.62
C ILE A 45 -11.29 10.05 5.43
N CYS A 46 -10.04 10.47 5.24
CA CYS A 46 -9.10 9.84 4.31
C CYS A 46 -7.77 9.64 5.06
N ASP A 47 -7.18 8.45 5.02
CA ASP A 47 -5.75 8.30 5.29
C ASP A 47 -5.02 8.10 3.95
N SER A 48 -3.83 8.69 3.82
CA SER A 48 -3.01 8.60 2.61
C SER A 48 -1.66 7.96 2.87
N GLY A 49 -1.53 7.20 3.96
CA GLY A 49 -0.29 6.61 4.39
C GLY A 49 0.18 5.51 3.44
N SER A 50 1.43 5.55 3.00
CA SER A 50 1.98 4.45 2.21
C SER A 50 3.51 4.39 2.21
N THR A 51 4.04 3.18 2.37
CA THR A 51 5.45 2.86 2.09
C THR A 51 5.63 2.06 0.79
N ASP A 52 4.54 1.84 0.05
CA ASP A 52 4.48 0.87 -1.04
C ASP A 52 5.29 1.28 -2.27
N SER A 53 5.41 2.60 -2.49
CA SER A 53 6.23 3.19 -3.56
C SER A 53 7.71 3.33 -3.18
N GLY A 54 8.15 2.69 -2.09
CA GLY A 54 9.51 2.78 -1.60
C GLY A 54 9.84 4.08 -0.83
N PRO A 55 11.12 4.28 -0.48
CA PRO A 55 11.58 5.29 0.49
C PRO A 55 11.73 6.71 -0.08
N GLN A 56 11.70 6.86 -1.41
CA GLN A 56 12.07 8.10 -2.10
C GLN A 56 11.31 9.33 -1.60
N LYS A 57 9.98 9.20 -1.44
CA LYS A 57 9.13 10.32 -1.00
C LYS A 57 9.53 10.84 0.37
N LEU A 58 9.82 9.93 1.30
CA LEU A 58 10.25 10.27 2.65
C LEU A 58 11.66 10.87 2.65
N ALA A 59 12.59 10.28 1.91
CA ALA A 59 13.98 10.71 1.86
C ALA A 59 14.17 12.07 1.17
N LEU A 60 13.35 12.39 0.17
CA LEU A 60 13.47 13.59 -0.66
C LEU A 60 12.40 14.65 -0.34
N GLY A 61 11.50 14.39 0.62
CA GLY A 61 10.41 15.32 0.97
C GLY A 61 9.36 15.50 -0.13
N LEU A 62 9.18 14.51 -1.01
CA LEU A 62 8.23 14.56 -2.12
C LEU A 62 6.85 14.05 -1.71
N THR A 63 5.80 14.52 -2.38
CA THR A 63 4.43 14.03 -2.20
C THR A 63 4.10 12.83 -3.11
N THR A 64 3.08 12.05 -2.75
CA THR A 64 2.58 10.97 -3.60
C THR A 64 1.99 11.45 -4.91
N CYS A 65 1.19 12.51 -4.86
CA CYS A 65 0.56 13.12 -6.02
C CYS A 65 1.10 14.54 -6.25
N PRO A 66 1.00 15.07 -7.47
CA PRO A 66 1.27 16.49 -7.73
C PRO A 66 0.25 17.37 -6.99
N ARG A 67 0.63 18.61 -6.72
CA ARG A 67 -0.16 19.57 -5.92
C ARG A 67 -1.59 19.74 -6.44
N GLU A 68 -1.76 19.83 -7.76
CA GLU A 68 -3.05 20.06 -8.41
C GLU A 68 -4.04 18.93 -8.13
N ALA A 69 -3.56 17.71 -7.94
CA ALA A 69 -4.39 16.58 -7.58
C ALA A 69 -4.96 16.71 -6.15
N TYR A 70 -4.17 17.21 -5.20
CA TYR A 70 -4.65 17.50 -3.85
C TYR A 70 -5.67 18.65 -3.86
N VAL A 71 -5.43 19.72 -4.63
CA VAL A 71 -6.39 20.83 -4.79
C VAL A 71 -7.73 20.31 -5.31
N ARG A 72 -7.70 19.48 -6.37
CA ARG A 72 -8.89 18.87 -6.96
C ARG A 72 -9.68 18.05 -5.94
N ASP A 73 -8.99 17.22 -5.15
CA ASP A 73 -9.64 16.27 -4.25
C ASP A 73 -10.07 16.89 -2.91
N LEU A 74 -9.36 17.91 -2.41
CA LEU A 74 -9.73 18.63 -1.18
C LEU A 74 -10.95 19.53 -1.37
N GLY A 75 -11.12 20.15 -2.54
CA GLY A 75 -12.21 21.09 -2.82
C GLY A 75 -13.60 20.59 -2.39
N PRO A 76 -14.06 19.41 -2.85
CA PRO A 76 -15.36 18.87 -2.45
C PRO A 76 -15.45 18.52 -0.95
N LEU A 77 -14.35 18.12 -0.31
CA LEU A 77 -14.33 17.81 1.13
C LEU A 77 -14.54 19.10 1.94
N LEU A 78 -13.85 20.18 1.57
CA LEU A 78 -14.00 21.49 2.21
C LEU A 78 -15.40 22.06 1.99
N LEU A 79 -15.97 21.92 0.79
CA LEU A 79 -17.35 22.31 0.55
C LEU A 79 -18.32 21.54 1.48
N ALA A 80 -18.14 20.23 1.63
CA ALA A 80 -18.98 19.41 2.50
C ALA A 80 -18.85 19.84 3.97
N SER A 81 -17.64 20.14 4.43
CA SER A 81 -17.39 20.72 5.76
C SER A 81 -18.08 22.07 5.95
N ALA A 82 -17.88 23.02 5.04
CA ALA A 82 -18.48 24.35 5.12
C ALA A 82 -20.01 24.32 5.11
N LYS A 83 -20.60 23.56 4.18
CA LYS A 83 -22.04 23.52 3.91
C LYS A 83 -22.82 22.64 4.89
N TYR A 84 -22.27 21.49 5.26
CA TYR A 84 -22.99 20.48 6.06
C TYR A 84 -22.45 20.36 7.49
N LYS A 85 -21.40 21.11 7.85
CA LYS A 85 -20.75 21.09 9.17
C LYS A 85 -20.23 19.71 9.54
N ILE A 86 -19.66 19.01 8.55
CA ILE A 86 -19.08 17.68 8.73
C ILE A 86 -17.56 17.82 8.87
N PRO A 87 -16.95 17.38 9.99
CA PRO A 87 -15.51 17.47 10.15
C PRO A 87 -14.77 16.59 9.13
N VAL A 88 -13.64 17.09 8.64
CA VAL A 88 -12.77 16.41 7.68
C VAL A 88 -11.46 16.03 8.37
N LEU A 89 -11.11 14.75 8.34
CA LEU A 89 -9.86 14.24 8.90
C LEU A 89 -9.01 13.65 7.79
N ILE A 90 -7.80 14.18 7.63
CA ILE A 90 -6.78 13.63 6.73
C ILE A 90 -5.65 13.05 7.55
N GLY A 91 -5.44 11.74 7.48
CA GLY A 91 -4.26 11.06 8.01
C GLY A 91 -3.14 11.00 6.97
N SER A 92 -1.88 11.04 7.42
CA SER A 92 -0.69 10.89 6.58
C SER A 92 -0.66 11.86 5.39
N CYS A 93 -0.81 13.16 5.67
CA CYS A 93 -0.77 14.23 4.65
C CYS A 93 0.39 14.04 3.67
N GLY A 94 0.11 14.17 2.36
CA GLY A 94 1.12 14.08 1.30
C GLY A 94 1.68 12.68 0.99
N GLY A 95 1.30 11.65 1.75
CA GLY A 95 1.74 10.27 1.55
C GLY A 95 2.63 9.75 2.68
N SER A 96 3.70 10.49 2.97
CA SER A 96 4.68 10.15 4.02
C SER A 96 4.32 10.79 5.37
N GLY A 97 3.46 11.79 5.40
CA GLY A 97 3.02 12.44 6.62
C GLY A 97 4.11 13.24 7.33
N THR A 98 5.03 13.86 6.56
CA THR A 98 6.03 14.78 7.12
C THR A 98 5.40 16.09 7.56
N ASN A 99 6.08 16.86 8.40
CA ASN A 99 5.56 18.14 8.87
C ASN A 99 5.37 19.13 7.71
N ALA A 100 6.32 19.15 6.77
CA ALA A 100 6.21 19.95 5.54
C ALA A 100 4.99 19.55 4.68
N GLN A 101 4.62 18.27 4.65
CA GLN A 101 3.44 17.81 3.91
C GLN A 101 2.13 18.18 4.62
N VAL A 102 2.11 18.19 5.96
CA VAL A 102 0.97 18.74 6.74
C VAL A 102 0.80 20.23 6.42
N ASP A 103 1.89 21.00 6.45
CA ASP A 103 1.85 22.44 6.15
C ASP A 103 1.45 22.74 4.71
N LEU A 104 1.89 21.94 3.73
CA LEU A 104 1.45 22.04 2.33
C LEU A 104 -0.07 21.87 2.19
N LEU A 105 -0.66 20.88 2.86
CA LEU A 105 -2.11 20.68 2.81
C LEU A 105 -2.84 21.81 3.54
N ALA A 106 -2.29 22.34 4.64
CA ALA A 106 -2.85 23.50 5.32
C ALA A 106 -2.83 24.76 4.44
N GLU A 107 -1.78 24.95 3.64
CA GLU A 107 -1.69 26.01 2.62
C GLU A 107 -2.78 25.86 1.57
N ILE A 108 -2.98 24.66 1.01
CA ILE A 108 -4.07 24.39 0.05
C ILE A 108 -5.44 24.69 0.68
N VAL A 109 -5.66 24.30 1.93
CA VAL A 109 -6.90 24.60 2.65
C VAL A 109 -7.11 26.11 2.80
N ARG A 110 -6.05 26.86 3.13
CA ARG A 110 -6.09 28.34 3.22
C ARG A 110 -6.45 28.99 1.89
N GLU A 111 -5.77 28.60 0.81
CA GLU A 111 -6.04 29.12 -0.54
C GLU A 111 -7.46 28.83 -1.02
N LEU A 112 -7.95 27.60 -0.81
CA LEU A 112 -9.33 27.24 -1.17
C LEU A 112 -10.35 27.97 -0.31
N SER A 113 -10.05 28.20 0.97
CA SER A 113 -10.91 28.98 1.86
C SER A 113 -11.01 30.44 1.43
N GLU A 114 -9.89 31.05 1.03
CA GLU A 114 -9.85 32.40 0.47
C GLU A 114 -10.60 32.48 -0.86
N THR A 115 -10.43 31.49 -1.73
CA THR A 115 -11.06 31.44 -3.07
C THR A 115 -12.57 31.30 -2.97
N HIS A 116 -13.04 30.33 -2.19
CA HIS A 116 -14.45 29.93 -2.13
C HIS A 116 -15.23 30.53 -0.95
N GLY A 117 -14.58 31.34 -0.10
CA GLY A 117 -15.26 31.97 1.02
C GLY A 117 -15.66 30.99 2.10
N TYR A 118 -14.74 30.11 2.47
CA TYR A 118 -14.90 29.28 3.66
C TYR A 118 -14.28 29.94 4.88
N SER A 119 -14.71 29.51 6.06
CA SER A 119 -14.07 29.81 7.33
C SER A 119 -14.02 28.51 8.12
N PHE A 120 -12.81 28.13 8.54
CA PHE A 120 -12.58 26.87 9.25
C PHE A 120 -11.66 27.08 10.44
N HIS A 121 -11.88 26.30 11.49
CA HIS A 121 -10.88 26.01 12.50
C HIS A 121 -10.12 24.74 12.12
N VAL A 122 -8.80 24.84 11.99
CA VAL A 122 -7.92 23.78 11.48
C VAL A 122 -6.99 23.31 12.60
N ALA A 123 -6.87 22.00 12.78
CA ALA A 123 -5.84 21.39 13.61
C ALA A 123 -4.79 20.70 12.74
N LYS A 124 -3.51 20.96 13.02
CA LYS A 124 -2.35 20.33 12.40
C LYS A 124 -1.67 19.44 13.42
N ILE A 125 -1.56 18.14 13.13
CA ILE A 125 -0.92 17.16 14.01
C ILE A 125 0.39 16.73 13.35
N TYR A 126 1.51 17.02 13.99
CA TYR A 126 2.84 16.74 13.44
C TYR A 126 3.37 15.38 13.89
N ALA A 127 4.26 14.78 13.08
CA ALA A 127 4.70 13.39 13.27
C ALA A 127 6.21 13.17 13.14
N GLU A 128 7.00 14.21 12.88
CA GLU A 128 8.45 14.06 12.81
C GLU A 128 9.07 13.92 14.21
N PHE A 129 9.98 12.94 14.33
CA PHE A 129 10.78 12.70 15.51
C PHE A 129 12.15 13.35 15.35
N ASP A 130 12.54 14.12 16.35
CA ASP A 130 13.89 14.64 16.44
C ASP A 130 14.91 13.50 16.61
N LYS A 131 16.02 13.57 15.86
CA LYS A 131 17.06 12.52 15.86
C LYS A 131 17.71 12.34 17.22
N GLU A 132 17.90 13.42 18.00
CA GLU A 132 18.44 13.31 19.37
C GLU A 132 17.50 12.51 20.26
N THR A 133 16.20 12.70 20.11
CA THR A 133 15.18 11.97 20.87
C THR A 133 15.25 10.47 20.56
N VAL A 134 15.36 10.09 19.28
CA VAL A 134 15.51 8.69 18.87
C VAL A 134 16.82 8.11 19.41
N ARG A 135 17.94 8.85 19.29
CA ARG A 135 19.26 8.39 19.74
C ARG A 135 19.33 8.18 21.25
N LYS A 136 18.76 9.08 22.04
CA LYS A 136 18.70 8.96 23.52
C LYS A 136 17.87 7.77 23.97
N ASN A 137 16.94 7.31 23.14
CA ASN A 137 16.06 6.18 23.42
C ASN A 137 16.45 4.90 22.66
N LEU A 138 17.68 4.81 22.12
CA LEU A 138 18.08 3.68 21.28
C LEU A 138 17.91 2.32 21.98
N ASP A 139 18.17 2.27 23.30
CA ASP A 139 17.97 1.06 24.12
C ASP A 139 16.50 0.66 24.29
N ASN A 140 15.56 1.58 24.03
CA ASN A 140 14.12 1.39 24.08
C ASN A 140 13.49 1.21 22.68
N VAL A 141 14.31 0.98 21.66
CA VAL A 141 13.88 0.77 20.28
C VAL A 141 14.07 -0.71 19.89
N SER A 142 13.05 -1.30 19.25
CA SER A 142 13.09 -2.68 18.77
C SER A 142 12.75 -2.78 17.26
N PRO A 143 13.32 -3.75 16.52
CA PRO A 143 12.95 -4.01 15.12
C PRO A 143 11.44 -4.18 14.88
N CYS A 144 10.92 -3.61 13.79
CA CYS A 144 9.55 -3.85 13.32
C CYS A 144 9.59 -4.84 12.14
N GLY A 145 9.47 -6.14 12.42
CA GLY A 145 9.60 -7.20 11.40
C GLY A 145 11.05 -7.61 11.16
N PRO A 146 11.40 -8.17 9.98
CA PRO A 146 12.70 -8.78 9.72
C PRO A 146 13.79 -7.74 9.36
N VAL A 147 13.99 -6.73 10.22
CA VAL A 147 15.02 -5.70 10.08
C VAL A 147 16.13 -5.84 11.12
N PRO A 148 17.38 -5.41 10.84
CA PRO A 148 18.44 -5.36 11.84
C PRO A 148 18.11 -4.40 12.99
N SER A 149 18.83 -4.50 14.10
CA SER A 149 18.75 -3.51 15.18
C SER A 149 19.16 -2.12 14.69
N LEU A 150 18.44 -1.09 15.13
CA LEU A 150 18.72 0.30 14.80
C LEU A 150 20.11 0.71 15.32
N THR A 151 20.86 1.45 14.51
CA THR A 151 22.16 2.01 14.91
C THR A 151 22.14 3.53 14.90
N THR A 152 23.07 4.16 15.64
CA THR A 152 23.29 5.60 15.55
C THR A 152 23.60 6.05 14.13
N ALA A 153 24.35 5.26 13.36
CA ALA A 153 24.68 5.59 11.97
C ALA A 153 23.42 5.66 11.08
N ASP A 154 22.45 4.77 11.29
CA ASP A 154 21.18 4.80 10.55
C ASP A 154 20.35 6.05 10.87
N ILE A 155 20.31 6.44 12.15
CA ILE A 155 19.63 7.66 12.61
C ILE A 155 20.26 8.90 11.96
N GLU A 156 21.59 9.01 12.03
CA GLU A 156 22.30 10.17 11.49
C GLU A 156 22.18 10.25 9.96
N ALA A 157 22.23 9.11 9.26
CA ALA A 157 22.09 9.04 7.81
C ALA A 157 20.66 9.33 7.31
N SER A 158 19.63 9.16 8.14
CA SER A 158 18.24 9.40 7.75
C SER A 158 18.04 10.88 7.41
N THR A 159 17.36 11.23 6.31
CA THR A 159 16.98 12.63 6.04
C THR A 159 16.08 13.14 7.15
N LEU A 160 15.05 12.35 7.47
CA LEU A 160 14.07 12.62 8.53
C LEU A 160 13.51 11.30 9.06
N ILE A 161 12.88 11.35 10.23
CA ILE A 161 12.22 10.21 10.87
C ILE A 161 10.80 10.66 11.22
N VAL A 162 9.80 9.88 10.83
CA VAL A 162 8.40 10.06 11.22
C VAL A 162 7.94 8.92 12.13
N GLY A 163 7.04 9.23 13.07
CA GLY A 163 6.37 8.23 13.91
C GLY A 163 4.94 8.01 13.46
N GLN A 164 4.52 6.75 13.37
CA GLN A 164 3.16 6.37 13.03
C GLN A 164 2.23 6.54 14.23
N MET A 165 1.47 7.64 14.27
CA MET A 165 0.60 7.97 15.40
C MET A 165 -0.64 7.05 15.50
N GLY A 166 -1.13 6.87 16.73
CA GLY A 166 -2.39 6.19 17.03
C GLY A 166 -3.61 7.11 16.93
N ALA A 167 -4.73 6.67 17.51
CA ALA A 167 -5.99 7.41 17.47
C ALA A 167 -6.00 8.64 18.41
N GLU A 168 -5.09 8.66 19.39
CA GLU A 168 -5.07 9.60 20.51
C GLU A 168 -4.89 11.06 20.06
N PRO A 169 -3.95 11.41 19.15
CA PRO A 169 -3.83 12.80 18.68
C PRO A 169 -5.07 13.28 17.92
N PHE A 170 -5.70 12.41 17.11
CA PHE A 170 -6.94 12.73 16.41
C PHE A 170 -8.10 12.90 17.40
N LEU A 171 -8.19 12.05 18.43
CA LEU A 171 -9.18 12.17 19.50
C LEU A 171 -9.02 13.48 20.28
N ALA A 172 -7.79 13.86 20.59
CA ALA A 172 -7.50 15.14 21.24
C ALA A 172 -7.90 16.34 20.37
N ALA A 173 -7.60 16.30 19.06
CA ALA A 173 -8.05 17.34 18.13
C ALA A 173 -9.58 17.42 18.00
N LEU A 174 -10.27 16.27 17.90
CA LEU A 174 -11.73 16.19 17.85
C LEU A 174 -12.42 16.65 19.14
N SER A 175 -11.73 16.55 20.28
CA SER A 175 -12.26 16.91 21.60
C SER A 175 -11.87 18.33 22.02
N HIS A 176 -11.22 19.09 21.14
CA HIS A 176 -10.81 20.46 21.43
C HIS A 176 -12.02 21.38 21.63
N GLU A 177 -12.00 22.21 22.68
CA GLU A 177 -13.12 23.08 23.07
C GLU A 177 -13.55 24.06 21.94
N GLY A 178 -12.60 24.46 21.08
CA GLY A 178 -12.84 25.38 19.98
C GLY A 178 -13.66 24.82 18.81
N SER A 179 -14.01 23.52 18.80
CA SER A 179 -14.57 22.78 17.66
C SER A 179 -13.70 22.86 16.41
N VAL A 180 -13.16 21.74 15.95
CA VAL A 180 -12.28 21.69 14.77
C VAL A 180 -13.04 21.21 13.55
N ASP A 181 -12.99 21.98 12.46
CA ASP A 181 -13.63 21.63 11.19
C ASP A 181 -12.74 20.71 10.34
N ILE A 182 -11.43 20.97 10.33
CA ILE A 182 -10.45 20.25 9.50
C ILE A 182 -9.28 19.78 10.37
N ILE A 183 -8.96 18.50 10.33
CA ILE A 183 -7.80 17.91 11.01
C ILE A 183 -6.84 17.37 9.95
N LEU A 184 -5.61 17.89 9.95
CA LEU A 184 -4.53 17.50 9.06
C LEU A 184 -3.44 16.80 9.88
N GLY A 185 -3.34 15.48 9.75
CA GLY A 185 -2.39 14.66 10.46
C GLY A 185 -1.18 14.27 9.62
N GLY A 186 -0.01 14.29 10.24
CA GLY A 186 1.21 13.67 9.74
C GLY A 186 1.08 12.14 9.71
N ARG A 187 2.22 11.43 9.75
CA ARG A 187 2.26 9.97 9.59
C ARG A 187 1.37 9.28 10.61
N ALA A 188 0.35 8.58 10.14
CA ALA A 188 -0.65 7.92 10.96
C ALA A 188 -0.70 6.42 10.73
N TYR A 189 -1.12 5.68 11.75
CA TYR A 189 -1.60 4.32 11.56
C TYR A 189 -2.90 4.41 10.77
N ASP A 190 -2.96 3.79 9.61
CA ASP A 190 -4.00 4.04 8.60
C ASP A 190 -5.45 3.99 9.18
N PRO A 191 -5.81 3.08 10.11
CA PRO A 191 -7.13 3.10 10.75
C PRO A 191 -7.34 4.18 11.82
N ALA A 192 -6.29 4.82 12.32
CA ALA A 192 -6.31 5.70 13.48
C ALA A 192 -7.31 6.87 13.40
N PRO A 193 -7.39 7.66 12.32
CA PRO A 193 -8.38 8.73 12.25
C PRO A 193 -9.82 8.21 12.30
N PHE A 194 -10.07 7.01 11.73
CA PHE A 194 -11.37 6.34 11.79
C PHE A 194 -11.69 5.87 13.21
N ALA A 195 -10.73 5.21 13.86
CA ALA A 195 -10.88 4.72 15.21
C ALA A 195 -11.11 5.87 16.21
N ALA A 196 -10.43 7.00 16.03
CA ALA A 196 -10.58 8.18 16.88
C ALA A 196 -12.03 8.72 16.90
N VAL A 197 -12.66 8.83 15.72
CA VAL A 197 -14.07 9.27 15.61
C VAL A 197 -14.99 8.29 16.33
N CYS A 198 -14.79 6.98 16.13
CA CYS A 198 -15.62 5.96 16.78
C CYS A 198 -15.43 5.93 18.31
N ILE A 199 -14.20 5.99 18.79
CA ILE A 199 -13.87 5.95 20.23
C ILE A 199 -14.42 7.18 20.94
N LYS A 200 -14.34 8.37 20.31
CA LYS A 200 -14.94 9.60 20.83
C LYS A 200 -16.43 9.45 21.15
N GLU A 201 -17.14 8.71 20.31
CA GLU A 201 -18.59 8.49 20.43
C GLU A 201 -18.94 7.23 21.26
N GLY A 202 -17.95 6.58 21.90
CA GLY A 202 -18.16 5.45 22.80
C GLY A 202 -18.35 4.09 22.12
N ILE A 203 -17.95 3.96 20.85
CA ILE A 203 -17.93 2.67 20.14
C ILE A 203 -16.82 1.77 20.70
N ASP A 204 -17.05 0.45 20.73
CA ASP A 204 -16.03 -0.52 21.15
C ASP A 204 -14.75 -0.40 20.29
N PRO A 205 -13.55 -0.33 20.91
CA PRO A 205 -12.29 -0.19 20.18
C PRO A 205 -12.04 -1.30 19.15
N GLY A 206 -12.42 -2.56 19.42
CA GLY A 206 -12.27 -3.65 18.45
C GLY A 206 -13.06 -3.40 17.17
N ILE A 207 -14.29 -2.90 17.33
CA ILE A 207 -15.17 -2.50 16.21
C ILE A 207 -14.61 -1.27 15.47
N ALA A 208 -14.16 -0.26 16.22
CA ALA A 208 -13.58 0.96 15.67
C ALA A 208 -12.35 0.68 14.80
N TRP A 209 -11.39 -0.10 15.33
CA TRP A 209 -10.16 -0.47 14.64
C TRP A 209 -10.41 -1.39 13.44
N HIS A 210 -11.34 -2.36 13.55
CA HIS A 210 -11.67 -3.25 12.44
C HIS A 210 -12.38 -2.50 11.29
N MET A 211 -13.31 -1.60 11.61
CA MET A 211 -13.93 -0.74 10.60
C MET A 211 -12.88 0.12 9.90
N GLY A 212 -12.02 0.80 10.68
CA GLY A 212 -10.93 1.60 10.15
C GLY A 212 -10.02 0.78 9.23
N LYS A 213 -9.61 -0.43 9.65
CA LYS A 213 -8.75 -1.32 8.84
C LYS A 213 -9.34 -1.63 7.47
N ILE A 214 -10.65 -1.75 7.36
CA ILE A 214 -11.29 -2.05 6.08
C ILE A 214 -11.45 -0.77 5.24
N VAL A 215 -11.81 0.34 5.88
CA VAL A 215 -12.21 1.59 5.22
C VAL A 215 -11.04 2.54 4.95
N GLU A 216 -9.87 2.32 5.56
CA GLU A 216 -8.63 3.10 5.33
C GLU A 216 -8.23 3.15 3.85
N CYS A 217 -8.49 2.07 3.11
CA CYS A 217 -8.23 1.99 1.67
C CYS A 217 -9.41 2.50 0.82
N GLY A 218 -10.42 3.13 1.41
CA GLY A 218 -11.67 3.49 0.74
C GLY A 218 -12.50 2.24 0.37
N GLY A 219 -13.22 2.31 -0.74
CA GLY A 219 -14.09 1.24 -1.26
C GLY A 219 -13.37 0.07 -1.94
N MET A 220 -12.11 -0.21 -1.61
CA MET A 220 -11.34 -1.28 -2.25
C MET A 220 -11.86 -2.69 -1.95
N CYS A 221 -12.69 -2.84 -0.91
CA CYS A 221 -13.44 -4.05 -0.60
C CYS A 221 -14.76 -4.20 -1.38
N VAL A 222 -15.11 -3.23 -2.25
CA VAL A 222 -16.35 -3.22 -3.03
C VAL A 222 -16.19 -3.96 -4.36
N GLU A 223 -17.26 -4.57 -4.85
CA GLU A 223 -17.34 -5.23 -6.16
C GLU A 223 -18.39 -4.56 -7.08
N PRO A 224 -18.02 -4.06 -8.28
CA PRO A 224 -16.65 -3.79 -8.71
C PRO A 224 -15.96 -2.74 -7.84
N LYS A 225 -14.62 -2.73 -7.85
CA LYS A 225 -13.82 -1.81 -7.02
C LYS A 225 -14.15 -0.34 -7.34
N GLN A 226 -14.28 0.46 -6.29
CA GLN A 226 -14.45 1.90 -6.37
C GLN A 226 -13.78 2.58 -5.17
N PRO A 227 -13.46 3.88 -5.22
CA PRO A 227 -12.77 4.54 -4.12
C PRO A 227 -13.69 4.87 -2.93
N LEU A 228 -14.99 5.07 -3.15
CA LEU A 228 -15.93 5.55 -2.15
C LEU A 228 -16.58 4.43 -1.34
N ILE A 229 -16.68 4.61 -0.02
CA ILE A 229 -17.42 3.72 0.88
C ILE A 229 -18.06 4.47 2.04
N PHE A 230 -19.20 3.98 2.50
CA PHE A 230 -19.94 4.51 3.64
C PHE A 230 -20.00 3.46 4.76
N ALA A 231 -19.68 3.88 5.98
CA ALA A 231 -19.71 3.03 7.16
C ALA A 231 -20.77 3.54 8.15
N THR A 232 -21.62 2.63 8.62
CA THR A 232 -22.58 2.88 9.70
C THR A 232 -22.22 2.03 10.90
N ILE A 233 -21.74 2.64 11.97
CA ILE A 233 -21.10 1.99 13.11
C ILE A 233 -22.02 2.08 14.33
N ARG A 234 -22.12 0.99 15.07
CA ARG A 234 -22.85 0.84 16.32
C ARG A 234 -21.91 0.26 17.36
N LYS A 235 -22.37 0.19 18.61
CA LYS A 235 -21.54 -0.22 19.74
C LYS A 235 -20.72 -1.49 19.51
N ASP A 236 -21.31 -2.51 18.88
CA ASP A 236 -20.74 -3.85 18.70
C ASP A 236 -20.62 -4.31 17.23
N SER A 237 -20.90 -3.42 16.28
CA SER A 237 -21.05 -3.79 14.86
C SER A 237 -20.87 -2.61 13.93
N PHE A 238 -20.50 -2.87 12.68
CA PHE A 238 -20.54 -1.86 11.62
C PHE A 238 -21.06 -2.43 10.31
N ASP A 239 -21.74 -1.59 9.53
CA ASP A 239 -22.24 -1.89 8.19
C ASP A 239 -21.42 -1.13 7.15
N LEU A 240 -21.01 -1.84 6.11
CA LEU A 240 -20.34 -1.25 4.96
C LEU A 240 -21.26 -1.25 3.74
N GLU A 241 -21.41 -0.06 3.15
CA GLU A 241 -22.26 0.21 2.01
C GLU A 241 -21.47 0.95 0.91
N PRO A 242 -21.50 0.46 -0.34
CA PRO A 242 -20.96 1.20 -1.46
C PRO A 242 -21.91 2.32 -1.90
N LEU A 243 -21.37 3.43 -2.38
CA LEU A 243 -22.18 4.57 -2.81
C LEU A 243 -22.83 4.32 -4.18
N ASP A 244 -22.09 3.72 -5.13
CA ASP A 244 -22.64 3.38 -6.45
C ASP A 244 -23.60 2.19 -6.37
N VAL A 245 -24.84 2.40 -6.85
CA VAL A 245 -25.94 1.42 -6.91
C VAL A 245 -25.60 0.16 -7.72
N TYR A 246 -24.64 0.23 -8.64
CA TYR A 246 -24.19 -0.92 -9.44
C TYR A 246 -23.10 -1.76 -8.76
N SER A 247 -22.70 -1.37 -7.55
CA SER A 247 -21.67 -2.04 -6.77
C SER A 247 -22.22 -2.63 -5.48
N ARG A 248 -21.52 -3.61 -4.91
CA ARG A 248 -21.90 -4.31 -3.67
C ARG A 248 -20.70 -4.61 -2.77
N CYS A 249 -20.92 -4.60 -1.47
CA CYS A 249 -20.06 -5.33 -0.53
C CYS A 249 -20.57 -6.77 -0.41
N THR A 250 -19.67 -7.75 -0.52
CA THR A 250 -19.98 -9.15 -0.24
C THR A 250 -19.25 -9.61 1.02
N VAL A 251 -19.77 -10.63 1.69
CA VAL A 251 -19.11 -11.22 2.86
C VAL A 251 -17.64 -11.54 2.57
N ILE A 252 -17.37 -12.16 1.42
CA ILE A 252 -16.01 -12.52 1.01
C ILE A 252 -15.19 -11.27 0.70
N SER A 253 -15.71 -10.28 -0.03
CA SER A 253 -14.93 -9.10 -0.40
C SER A 253 -14.51 -8.25 0.81
N VAL A 254 -15.39 -8.14 1.81
CA VAL A 254 -15.13 -7.42 3.06
C VAL A 254 -14.17 -8.21 3.95
N ALA A 255 -14.43 -9.51 4.18
CA ALA A 255 -13.53 -10.35 4.98
C ALA A 255 -12.14 -10.46 4.35
N ALA A 256 -12.05 -10.59 3.02
CA ALA A 256 -10.80 -10.66 2.27
C ALA A 256 -9.92 -9.41 2.40
N HIS A 257 -10.52 -8.26 2.67
CA HIS A 257 -9.77 -7.01 2.78
C HIS A 257 -8.96 -6.92 4.08
N THR A 258 -9.28 -7.72 5.10
CA THR A 258 -8.47 -7.84 6.32
C THR A 258 -7.08 -8.44 6.06
N LEU A 259 -6.95 -9.28 5.02
CA LEU A 259 -5.67 -9.86 4.61
C LEU A 259 -4.77 -8.86 3.89
N TYR A 260 -5.36 -7.81 3.30
CA TYR A 260 -4.67 -6.91 2.38
C TYR A 260 -3.53 -6.16 3.09
N GLU A 261 -2.32 -6.32 2.57
CA GLU A 261 -1.08 -5.65 3.03
C GLU A 261 -0.71 -5.89 4.51
N LYS A 262 -1.12 -7.03 5.07
CA LYS A 262 -0.76 -7.45 6.43
C LYS A 262 0.03 -8.76 6.42
N THR A 263 0.89 -8.95 7.43
CA THR A 263 1.65 -10.19 7.63
C THR A 263 0.71 -11.35 7.97
N ARG A 264 -0.32 -11.05 8.76
CA ARG A 264 -1.30 -12.02 9.22
C ARG A 264 -2.71 -11.46 9.00
N PRO A 265 -3.74 -12.32 8.89
CA PRO A 265 -5.12 -11.88 8.74
C PRO A 265 -5.88 -11.80 10.09
N ASP A 266 -5.34 -12.43 11.14
CA ASP A 266 -5.99 -12.68 12.42
C ASP A 266 -5.57 -11.71 13.53
N LEU A 267 -4.29 -11.35 13.59
CA LEU A 267 -3.71 -10.48 14.62
C LEU A 267 -2.99 -9.32 13.95
N LEU A 268 -3.55 -8.12 14.06
CA LEU A 268 -3.04 -6.91 13.43
C LEU A 268 -2.48 -5.97 14.51
N PRO A 269 -1.15 -5.93 14.72
CA PRO A 269 -0.55 -4.99 15.66
C PRO A 269 -0.67 -3.54 15.16
N GLY A 270 -0.84 -2.62 16.10
CA GLY A 270 -0.86 -1.18 15.87
C GLY A 270 -0.47 -0.42 17.15
N PRO A 271 -0.44 0.92 17.12
CA PRO A 271 -0.18 1.71 18.31
C PRO A 271 -1.15 1.35 19.45
N GLY A 272 -0.60 1.10 20.64
CA GLY A 272 -1.37 0.80 21.86
C GLY A 272 -1.96 -0.61 21.98
N GLY A 273 -1.84 -1.48 20.97
CA GLY A 273 -2.42 -2.83 21.07
C GLY A 273 -2.39 -3.68 19.82
N VAL A 274 -3.13 -4.79 19.88
CA VAL A 274 -3.32 -5.73 18.77
C VAL A 274 -4.81 -5.87 18.50
N LEU A 275 -5.20 -5.65 17.25
CA LEU A 275 -6.55 -5.96 16.79
C LEU A 275 -6.65 -7.46 16.48
N ASN A 276 -7.45 -8.16 17.26
CA ASN A 276 -7.73 -9.59 17.12
C ASN A 276 -9.05 -9.81 16.36
N LEU A 277 -8.93 -10.46 15.20
CA LEU A 277 -10.01 -10.73 14.27
C LEU A 277 -10.45 -12.19 14.25
N ALA A 278 -9.89 -13.05 15.11
CA ALA A 278 -10.14 -14.49 15.10
C ALA A 278 -11.61 -14.87 15.36
N GLN A 279 -12.38 -13.99 16.03
CA GLN A 279 -13.81 -14.18 16.30
C GLN A 279 -14.69 -13.27 15.43
N SER A 280 -14.13 -12.63 14.40
CA SER A 280 -14.90 -11.74 13.53
C SER A 280 -15.92 -12.52 12.70
N THR A 281 -17.13 -11.96 12.59
CA THR A 281 -18.20 -12.51 11.76
C THR A 281 -18.68 -11.49 10.73
N TYR A 282 -19.09 -11.98 9.57
CA TYR A 282 -19.52 -11.17 8.43
C TYR A 282 -20.89 -11.66 7.96
N GLU A 283 -21.87 -10.76 7.92
CA GLU A 283 -23.27 -11.05 7.63
C GLU A 283 -23.74 -10.22 6.45
N GLN A 284 -24.28 -10.85 5.41
CA GLN A 284 -24.90 -10.15 4.29
C GLN A 284 -26.29 -9.65 4.72
N LEU A 285 -26.45 -8.34 4.93
CA LEU A 285 -27.74 -7.76 5.36
C LEU A 285 -28.69 -7.52 4.18
N THR A 286 -28.13 -7.05 3.07
CA THR A 286 -28.83 -6.80 1.81
C THR A 286 -27.94 -7.27 0.67
N PRO A 287 -28.40 -7.32 -0.59
CA PRO A 287 -27.53 -7.65 -1.72
C PRO A 287 -26.29 -6.75 -1.89
N ARG A 288 -26.22 -5.60 -1.19
CA ARG A 288 -25.13 -4.62 -1.31
C ARG A 288 -24.42 -4.28 0.01
N VAL A 289 -25.00 -4.64 1.16
CA VAL A 289 -24.53 -4.22 2.49
C VAL A 289 -24.11 -5.42 3.32
N VAL A 290 -22.94 -5.31 3.96
CA VAL A 290 -22.39 -6.33 4.86
C VAL A 290 -22.23 -5.74 6.25
N ARG A 291 -22.64 -6.50 7.27
CA ARG A 291 -22.36 -6.22 8.67
C ARG A 291 -21.18 -7.02 9.18
N VAL A 292 -20.37 -6.39 10.01
CA VAL A 292 -19.20 -7.00 10.65
C VAL A 292 -19.31 -6.87 12.17
N ARG A 293 -18.89 -7.91 12.91
CA ARG A 293 -18.89 -7.99 14.38
C ARG A 293 -17.71 -8.80 14.90
N GLY A 294 -17.49 -8.78 16.22
CA GLY A 294 -16.69 -9.79 16.93
C GLY A 294 -15.18 -9.53 16.96
N ALA A 295 -14.72 -8.38 16.48
CA ALA A 295 -13.34 -7.96 16.65
C ALA A 295 -13.08 -7.50 18.08
N VAL A 296 -11.88 -7.78 18.59
CA VAL A 296 -11.44 -7.40 19.94
C VAL A 296 -10.12 -6.65 19.82
N PHE A 297 -10.02 -5.49 20.47
CA PHE A 297 -8.75 -4.80 20.62
C PHE A 297 -8.09 -5.23 21.93
N GLU A 298 -6.89 -5.78 21.85
CA GLU A 298 -6.10 -6.23 23.00
C GLU A 298 -5.03 -5.18 23.33
N PRO A 299 -5.17 -4.39 24.42
CA PRO A 299 -4.19 -3.39 24.79
C PRO A 299 -2.80 -4.00 25.04
N ARG A 300 -1.76 -3.29 24.62
CA ARG A 300 -0.35 -3.64 24.83
C ARG A 300 0.41 -2.38 25.30
N PRO A 301 1.64 -2.50 25.83
CA PRO A 301 2.50 -1.35 26.04
C PRO A 301 2.57 -0.49 24.78
N TYR A 302 2.46 0.81 24.94
CA TYR A 302 2.29 1.70 23.80
C TYR A 302 3.61 1.87 23.06
N GLN A 303 3.59 1.52 21.77
CA GLN A 303 4.73 1.64 20.88
C GLN A 303 4.33 2.43 19.63
N VAL A 304 5.23 3.29 19.19
CA VAL A 304 5.11 4.04 17.95
C VAL A 304 6.07 3.45 16.93
N LYS A 305 5.60 3.22 15.70
CA LYS A 305 6.47 2.77 14.61
C LYS A 305 7.19 3.97 13.98
N LEU A 306 8.51 3.98 14.08
CA LEU A 306 9.40 4.93 13.44
C LEU A 306 9.72 4.46 12.02
N GLU A 307 9.55 5.36 11.06
CA GLU A 307 9.93 5.18 9.66
C GLU A 307 10.90 6.29 9.26
N GLY A 308 12.00 5.93 8.63
CA GLY A 308 13.05 6.85 8.20
C GLY A 308 13.71 6.36 6.92
N ALA A 309 14.16 7.30 6.11
CA ALA A 309 14.83 7.01 4.86
C ALA A 309 16.05 7.92 4.64
N LYS A 310 17.02 7.44 3.90
CA LYS A 310 18.28 8.13 3.59
C LYS A 310 18.51 8.22 2.09
N VAL A 311 19.27 9.23 1.66
CA VAL A 311 19.83 9.30 0.29
C VAL A 311 21.16 8.54 0.27
N THR A 312 21.30 7.58 -0.65
CA THR A 312 22.48 6.68 -0.72
C THR A 312 23.42 6.99 -1.87
N GLY A 313 23.08 7.96 -2.74
CA GLY A 313 23.86 8.34 -3.91
C GLY A 313 22.97 8.70 -5.10
N PHE A 314 23.52 8.61 -6.30
CA PHE A 314 22.86 8.94 -7.56
C PHE A 314 22.77 7.74 -8.47
N ARG A 315 21.64 7.60 -9.17
CA ARG A 315 21.33 6.44 -10.01
C ARG A 315 21.19 6.82 -11.48
N SER A 316 21.84 6.04 -12.34
CA SER A 316 21.66 6.07 -13.79
C SER A 316 21.28 4.69 -14.29
N ILE A 317 20.45 4.65 -15.34
CA ILE A 317 20.00 3.41 -15.96
C ILE A 317 20.16 3.44 -17.48
N PHE A 318 20.23 2.27 -18.10
CA PHE A 318 19.98 2.09 -19.53
C PHE A 318 19.05 0.89 -19.75
N ILE A 319 18.30 0.90 -20.84
CA ILE A 319 17.39 -0.19 -21.22
C ILE A 319 17.67 -0.67 -22.64
N GLY A 320 17.67 -1.98 -22.85
CA GLY A 320 17.75 -2.52 -24.21
C GLY A 320 17.34 -3.98 -24.35
N GLY A 321 16.91 -4.33 -25.56
CA GLY A 321 16.47 -5.67 -25.94
C GLY A 321 17.60 -6.52 -26.53
N ILE A 322 17.54 -7.83 -26.29
CA ILE A 322 18.42 -8.84 -26.89
C ILE A 322 17.56 -9.93 -27.51
N ARG A 323 17.75 -10.17 -28.81
CA ARG A 323 16.99 -11.18 -29.57
C ARG A 323 17.83 -12.34 -30.10
N ASP A 324 19.16 -12.19 -30.15
CA ASP A 324 20.06 -13.26 -30.60
C ASP A 324 20.06 -14.42 -29.59
N SER A 325 19.52 -15.56 -30.02
CA SER A 325 19.44 -16.77 -29.19
C SER A 325 20.78 -17.29 -28.68
N THR A 326 21.88 -17.03 -29.40
CA THR A 326 23.24 -17.42 -29.03
C THR A 326 23.76 -16.56 -27.89
N LEU A 327 23.47 -15.25 -27.91
CA LEU A 327 23.79 -14.33 -26.83
C LEU A 327 22.91 -14.59 -25.60
N ILE A 328 21.61 -14.78 -25.78
CA ILE A 328 20.65 -15.08 -24.70
C ILE A 328 21.11 -16.28 -23.86
N LYS A 329 21.57 -17.37 -24.49
CA LYS A 329 22.08 -18.57 -23.79
C LYS A 329 23.34 -18.30 -22.97
N GLN A 330 24.04 -17.21 -23.23
CA GLN A 330 25.33 -16.87 -22.64
C GLN A 330 25.26 -15.63 -21.75
N ILE A 331 24.08 -15.02 -21.58
CA ILE A 331 23.91 -13.71 -20.93
C ILE A 331 24.56 -13.65 -19.54
N ASP A 332 24.42 -14.72 -18.75
CA ASP A 332 25.01 -14.80 -17.39
C ASP A 332 26.53 -14.81 -17.37
N ARG A 333 27.18 -15.20 -18.47
CA ARG A 333 28.63 -15.12 -18.65
C ARG A 333 29.07 -13.77 -19.18
N ILE A 334 28.20 -13.08 -19.92
CA ILE A 334 28.50 -11.79 -20.56
C ILE A 334 28.33 -10.63 -19.59
N LEU A 335 27.27 -10.60 -18.78
CA LEU A 335 27.02 -9.48 -17.86
C LEU A 335 28.17 -9.22 -16.86
N PRO A 336 28.84 -10.24 -16.27
CA PRO A 336 30.03 -10.01 -15.45
C PRO A 336 31.21 -9.39 -16.22
N LEU A 337 31.39 -9.72 -17.50
CA LEU A 337 32.43 -9.11 -18.34
C LEU A 337 32.12 -7.63 -18.63
N VAL A 338 30.84 -7.32 -18.85
CA VAL A 338 30.34 -5.95 -19.03
C VAL A 338 30.61 -5.11 -17.78
N GLU A 339 30.29 -5.65 -16.60
CA GLU A 339 30.59 -4.99 -15.33
C GLU A 339 32.10 -4.76 -15.17
N GLY A 340 32.92 -5.79 -15.38
CA GLY A 340 34.37 -5.69 -15.28
C GLY A 340 34.96 -4.62 -16.21
N TYR A 341 34.45 -4.53 -17.45
CA TYR A 341 34.83 -3.47 -18.39
C TYR A 341 34.46 -2.08 -17.85
N ALA A 342 33.23 -1.90 -17.39
CA ALA A 342 32.76 -0.60 -16.90
C ALA A 342 33.58 -0.11 -15.71
N ARG A 343 33.92 -1.01 -14.77
CA ARG A 343 34.83 -0.72 -13.65
C ARG A 343 36.24 -0.36 -14.13
N SER A 344 36.77 -1.06 -15.13
CA SER A 344 38.11 -0.77 -15.68
C SER A 344 38.23 0.61 -16.36
N ARG A 345 37.12 1.14 -16.88
CA ARG A 345 37.07 2.48 -17.50
C ARG A 345 36.87 3.61 -16.50
N ASN A 346 36.52 3.28 -15.26
CA ASN A 346 36.18 4.24 -14.21
C ASN A 346 36.91 3.84 -12.93
N SER A 347 38.20 4.16 -12.84
CA SER A 347 39.07 3.77 -11.71
C SER A 347 38.64 4.36 -10.36
N THR A 348 37.81 5.40 -10.36
CA THR A 348 37.22 6.02 -9.17
C THR A 348 35.93 5.33 -8.69
N PHE A 349 35.39 4.38 -9.46
CA PHE A 349 34.19 3.63 -9.10
C PHE A 349 34.55 2.44 -8.19
N THR A 350 34.82 2.77 -6.92
CA THR A 350 35.30 1.84 -5.89
C THR A 350 34.58 2.07 -4.57
N GLY A 351 34.39 1.01 -3.78
CA GLY A 351 33.70 1.09 -2.49
C GLY A 351 32.28 0.53 -2.54
N GLU A 352 31.60 0.52 -1.39
CA GLU A 352 30.24 -0.03 -1.22
C GLU A 352 29.14 0.89 -1.79
N ASP A 353 29.45 2.17 -1.97
CA ASP A 353 28.60 3.19 -2.58
C ASP A 353 28.62 3.16 -4.13
N CYS A 354 29.46 2.31 -4.72
CA CYS A 354 29.62 2.10 -6.16
C CYS A 354 29.08 0.73 -6.58
N ARG A 355 27.78 0.66 -6.86
CA ARG A 355 27.05 -0.61 -7.12
C ARG A 355 26.56 -0.69 -8.56
N ILE A 356 26.58 -1.90 -9.12
CA ILE A 356 26.06 -2.24 -10.45
C ILE A 356 25.05 -3.38 -10.30
N ALA A 357 23.92 -3.27 -11.00
CA ALA A 357 22.92 -4.33 -11.10
C ALA A 357 22.42 -4.46 -12.55
N PHE A 358 21.96 -5.67 -12.88
CA PHE A 358 21.29 -5.96 -14.13
C PHE A 358 19.95 -6.63 -13.85
N HIS A 359 18.88 -6.05 -14.37
CA HIS A 359 17.54 -6.61 -14.33
C HIS A 359 17.24 -7.22 -15.70
N VAL A 360 17.00 -8.53 -15.75
CA VAL A 360 16.86 -9.29 -17.01
C VAL A 360 15.45 -9.82 -17.16
N TYR A 361 14.55 -8.99 -17.71
CA TYR A 361 13.19 -9.39 -18.04
C TYR A 361 13.17 -10.40 -19.19
N GLY A 362 12.24 -11.35 -19.14
CA GLY A 362 12.25 -12.55 -19.99
C GLY A 362 13.13 -13.67 -19.44
N LYS A 363 13.85 -13.44 -18.33
CA LYS A 363 14.55 -14.50 -17.60
C LYS A 363 14.09 -14.57 -16.14
N ASN A 364 14.45 -13.58 -15.33
CA ASN A 364 14.13 -13.52 -13.90
C ASN A 364 13.99 -12.08 -13.37
N GLY A 365 13.79 -11.08 -14.23
CA GLY A 365 13.70 -9.67 -13.85
C GLY A 365 12.52 -9.29 -12.96
N VAL A 366 11.55 -10.18 -12.73
CA VAL A 366 10.40 -9.95 -11.82
C VAL A 366 10.64 -10.62 -10.45
N MET A 367 10.81 -11.95 -10.45
CA MET A 367 10.96 -12.74 -9.23
C MET A 367 12.40 -12.82 -8.71
N GLY A 368 13.39 -12.37 -9.49
CA GLY A 368 14.79 -12.39 -9.10
C GLY A 368 15.25 -13.80 -8.71
N PRO A 369 15.84 -13.98 -7.51
CA PRO A 369 16.21 -15.30 -6.99
C PRO A 369 15.04 -16.25 -6.70
N LEU A 370 13.80 -15.75 -6.63
CA LEU A 370 12.61 -16.57 -6.41
C LEU A 370 12.13 -17.25 -7.71
N GLU A 371 12.66 -16.88 -8.88
CA GLU A 371 12.31 -17.49 -10.16
C GLU A 371 12.76 -18.95 -10.23
N ARG A 372 11.84 -19.85 -10.55
CA ARG A 372 12.10 -21.29 -10.66
C ARG A 372 12.35 -21.72 -12.09
N ILE A 373 11.83 -21.00 -13.07
CA ILE A 373 12.03 -21.28 -14.49
C ILE A 373 13.36 -20.68 -14.93
N GLN A 374 14.39 -21.54 -15.01
CA GLN A 374 15.75 -21.14 -15.40
C GLN A 374 15.95 -21.05 -16.92
N LYS A 375 14.87 -21.07 -17.70
CA LYS A 375 14.92 -21.02 -19.17
C LYS A 375 14.56 -19.60 -19.65
N PRO A 376 15.50 -18.87 -20.27
CA PRO A 376 15.22 -17.57 -20.86
C PRO A 376 14.12 -17.64 -21.94
N ALA A 377 13.34 -16.57 -22.05
CA ALA A 377 12.43 -16.32 -23.15
C ALA A 377 13.18 -16.13 -24.47
N HIS A 378 12.42 -16.09 -25.58
CA HIS A 378 12.99 -15.90 -26.91
C HIS A 378 13.57 -14.49 -27.14
N GLU A 379 13.24 -13.54 -26.25
CA GLU A 379 13.73 -12.18 -26.20
C GLU A 379 13.97 -11.78 -24.74
N LEU A 380 15.05 -11.03 -24.48
CA LEU A 380 15.36 -10.47 -23.17
C LEU A 380 15.32 -8.95 -23.22
N CYS A 381 14.85 -8.32 -22.14
CA CYS A 381 15.08 -6.91 -21.88
C CYS A 381 16.05 -6.77 -20.70
N VAL A 382 17.15 -6.05 -20.91
CA VAL A 382 18.16 -5.77 -19.90
C VAL A 382 18.02 -4.31 -19.49
N LEU A 383 17.72 -4.10 -18.22
CA LEU A 383 17.83 -2.81 -17.55
C LEU A 383 19.11 -2.83 -16.72
N GLY A 384 20.12 -2.08 -17.15
CA GLY A 384 21.34 -1.86 -16.37
C GLY A 384 21.12 -0.72 -15.39
N GLU A 385 21.54 -0.91 -14.14
CA GLU A 385 21.41 0.06 -13.05
C GLU A 385 22.76 0.32 -12.40
N VAL A 386 23.10 1.60 -12.23
CA VAL A 386 24.34 2.05 -11.59
C VAL A 386 24.01 3.01 -10.46
N LEU A 387 24.63 2.79 -9.30
CA LEU A 387 24.66 3.74 -8.21
C LEU A 387 26.09 4.23 -7.98
N ALA A 388 26.26 5.54 -7.80
CA ALA A 388 27.54 6.14 -7.43
C ALA A 388 27.36 7.36 -6.50
N PRO A 389 28.42 7.85 -5.84
CA PRO A 389 28.37 9.06 -5.00
C PRO A 389 28.02 10.36 -5.73
N THR A 390 28.16 10.41 -7.06
CA THR A 390 27.80 11.58 -7.88
C THR A 390 27.05 11.15 -9.15
N GLN A 391 26.13 11.99 -9.62
CA GLN A 391 25.37 11.72 -10.85
C GLN A 391 26.28 11.54 -12.06
N ALA A 392 27.34 12.36 -12.17
CA ALA A 392 28.30 12.27 -13.27
C ALA A 392 29.05 10.92 -13.31
N LEU A 393 29.44 10.40 -12.14
CA LEU A 393 30.10 9.09 -12.05
C LEU A 393 29.12 7.95 -12.37
N ALA A 394 27.90 8.01 -11.84
CA ALA A 394 26.86 7.02 -12.15
C ALA A 394 26.57 6.97 -13.65
N HIS A 395 26.44 8.14 -14.28
CA HIS A 395 26.20 8.26 -15.72
C HIS A 395 27.38 7.71 -16.53
N SER A 396 28.62 8.07 -16.17
CA SER A 396 29.82 7.64 -16.89
C SER A 396 30.00 6.11 -16.87
N VAL A 397 29.75 5.49 -15.71
CA VAL A 397 29.81 4.04 -15.56
C VAL A 397 28.65 3.36 -16.30
N CYS A 398 27.44 3.92 -16.23
CA CYS A 398 26.27 3.44 -16.96
C CYS A 398 26.50 3.46 -18.48
N ASN A 399 27.11 4.53 -18.99
CA ASN A 399 27.52 4.63 -20.39
C ASN A 399 28.56 3.55 -20.75
N ALA A 400 29.59 3.38 -19.94
CA ALA A 400 30.61 2.35 -20.16
C ALA A 400 30.01 0.94 -20.16
N MET A 401 29.04 0.65 -19.27
CA MET A 401 28.30 -0.61 -19.24
C MET A 401 27.49 -0.84 -20.51
N ARG A 402 26.70 0.16 -20.96
CA ARG A 402 25.92 0.03 -22.19
C ARG A 402 26.81 -0.20 -23.39
N VAL A 403 27.90 0.56 -23.53
CA VAL A 403 28.90 0.40 -24.61
C VAL A 403 29.51 -1.00 -24.57
N ALA A 404 29.89 -1.49 -23.38
CA ALA A 404 30.39 -2.84 -23.23
C ALA A 404 29.36 -3.89 -23.64
N LEU A 405 28.11 -3.79 -23.18
CA LEU A 405 27.07 -4.76 -23.53
C LEU A 405 26.83 -4.79 -25.04
N LEU A 406 26.85 -3.63 -25.71
CA LEU A 406 26.67 -3.49 -27.15
C LEU A 406 27.77 -4.16 -27.99
N HIS A 407 29.01 -4.20 -27.47
CA HIS A 407 30.21 -4.59 -28.23
C HIS A 407 30.97 -5.81 -27.68
N THR A 408 30.59 -6.37 -26.54
CA THR A 408 31.29 -7.52 -25.94
C THR A 408 31.19 -8.74 -26.86
N PRO A 409 32.32 -9.33 -27.30
CA PRO A 409 32.28 -10.52 -28.14
C PRO A 409 31.83 -11.73 -27.36
N TYR A 410 31.14 -12.66 -28.02
CA TYR A 410 30.72 -13.93 -27.42
C TYR A 410 31.00 -15.12 -28.34
N PRO A 411 31.23 -16.32 -27.78
CA PRO A 411 31.40 -17.53 -28.58
C PRO A 411 30.26 -17.74 -29.57
N GLN A 412 30.62 -18.12 -30.80
CA GLN A 412 29.68 -18.37 -31.91
C GLN A 412 28.91 -17.14 -32.40
N GLN A 413 29.42 -15.94 -32.12
CA GLN A 413 28.87 -14.70 -32.66
C GLN A 413 29.03 -14.63 -34.19
N ILE A 414 27.90 -14.42 -34.88
CA ILE A 414 27.85 -14.21 -36.34
C ILE A 414 27.72 -12.72 -36.67
N ALA A 415 26.86 -12.00 -35.94
CA ALA A 415 26.71 -10.56 -36.09
C ALA A 415 27.97 -9.85 -35.56
N THR A 416 28.62 -9.02 -36.37
CA THR A 416 29.91 -8.37 -36.03
C THR A 416 29.79 -7.22 -35.01
N GLY A 417 28.59 -6.95 -34.51
CA GLY A 417 28.28 -5.98 -33.47
C GLY A 417 26.77 -5.80 -33.29
N GLY A 418 26.36 -4.93 -32.38
CA GLY A 418 24.93 -4.61 -32.19
C GLY A 418 24.20 -5.59 -31.27
N ASN A 419 24.82 -5.99 -30.16
CA ASN A 419 24.25 -6.96 -29.21
C ASN A 419 22.95 -6.49 -28.54
N LEU A 420 22.71 -5.17 -28.51
CA LEU A 420 21.67 -4.52 -27.70
C LEU A 420 20.85 -3.56 -28.56
N ALA A 421 19.55 -3.77 -28.65
CA ALA A 421 18.60 -2.87 -29.29
C ALA A 421 18.08 -1.84 -28.28
N SER A 422 18.35 -0.55 -28.49
CA SER A 422 17.93 0.52 -27.57
C SER A 422 16.66 1.22 -28.08
N PRO A 423 15.59 1.34 -27.27
CA PRO A 423 14.31 1.87 -27.73
C PRO A 423 14.19 3.41 -27.69
N LEU A 424 15.09 4.10 -26.97
CA LEU A 424 14.96 5.53 -26.67
C LEU A 424 16.30 6.27 -26.88
N THR A 425 16.23 7.59 -26.98
CA THR A 425 17.39 8.50 -26.88
C THR A 425 17.04 9.65 -25.90
N PRO A 426 17.94 10.05 -24.98
CA PRO A 426 19.28 9.52 -24.75
C PRO A 426 19.28 8.04 -24.32
N LEU A 427 20.39 7.33 -24.57
CA LEU A 427 20.49 5.88 -24.36
C LEU A 427 20.62 5.50 -22.87
N GLU A 428 21.13 6.43 -22.07
CA GLU A 428 21.20 6.38 -20.62
C GLU A 428 20.27 7.46 -20.03
N THR A 429 19.62 7.15 -18.91
CA THR A 429 18.75 8.09 -18.19
C THR A 429 19.24 8.23 -16.77
N ASP A 430 19.45 9.48 -16.35
CA ASP A 430 19.71 9.83 -14.97
C ASP A 430 18.38 9.87 -14.21
N THR A 431 18.25 8.99 -13.22
CA THR A 431 17.04 8.92 -12.39
C THR A 431 17.14 9.77 -11.12
N GLY A 432 18.27 10.45 -10.93
CA GLY A 432 18.53 11.33 -9.80
C GLY A 432 18.99 10.59 -8.54
N GLU A 433 18.69 11.20 -7.40
CA GLU A 433 19.03 10.66 -6.09
C GLU A 433 18.31 9.34 -5.81
N MET A 434 19.06 8.36 -5.31
CA MET A 434 18.57 7.07 -4.88
C MET A 434 18.41 7.07 -3.36
N SER A 435 17.33 6.44 -2.89
CA SER A 435 17.00 6.40 -1.46
C SER A 435 16.81 4.98 -0.97
N GLU A 436 17.07 4.76 0.32
CA GLU A 436 16.84 3.49 1.01
C GLU A 436 16.15 3.75 2.35
N PHE A 437 15.31 2.82 2.83
CA PHE A 437 14.82 2.86 4.21
C PHE A 437 15.99 2.66 5.18
N SER A 438 16.07 3.50 6.20
CA SER A 438 17.10 3.48 7.24
C SER A 438 16.51 3.18 8.62
N VAL A 439 15.25 3.52 8.86
CA VAL A 439 14.55 3.24 10.12
C VAL A 439 13.21 2.57 9.81
N TYR A 440 12.97 1.42 10.44
CA TYR A 440 11.68 0.73 10.45
C TYR A 440 11.53 -0.03 11.78
N HIS A 441 11.35 0.73 12.86
CA HIS A 441 11.48 0.22 14.22
C HIS A 441 10.32 0.68 15.11
N LEU A 442 10.16 0.06 16.27
CA LEU A 442 9.19 0.45 17.29
C LEU A 442 9.92 1.14 18.44
N ILE A 443 9.42 2.30 18.88
CA ILE A 443 9.88 3.00 20.09
C ILE A 443 8.80 2.93 21.16
N ASN A 444 9.18 2.62 22.40
CA ASN A 444 8.26 2.68 23.54
C ASN A 444 7.94 4.14 23.88
N VAL A 445 6.66 4.44 24.12
CA VAL A 445 6.20 5.79 24.47
C VAL A 445 5.23 5.70 25.64
N ASP A 446 5.45 6.50 26.68
CA ASP A 446 4.58 6.51 27.88
C ASP A 446 3.31 7.34 27.66
N ASP A 447 3.44 8.51 27.02
CA ASP A 447 2.33 9.39 26.66
C ASP A 447 2.11 9.39 25.14
N PRO A 448 1.00 8.82 24.64
CA PRO A 448 0.74 8.72 23.21
C PRO A 448 0.51 10.07 22.52
N LEU A 449 0.35 11.18 23.25
CA LEU A 449 0.22 12.53 22.69
C LEU A 449 1.56 13.28 22.62
N ALA A 450 2.48 13.03 23.55
CA ALA A 450 3.71 13.79 23.67
C ALA A 450 4.56 13.89 22.38
N PRO A 451 4.69 12.84 21.55
CA PRO A 451 5.46 12.92 20.31
C PRO A 451 4.76 13.65 19.16
N PHE A 452 3.46 13.96 19.31
CA PHE A 452 2.60 14.43 18.21
C PHE A 452 1.97 15.78 18.55
N PRO A 453 2.73 16.88 18.46
CA PRO A 453 2.22 18.19 18.83
C PRO A 453 1.09 18.63 17.90
N ILE A 454 0.05 19.23 18.47
CA ILE A 454 -1.13 19.74 17.77
C ILE A 454 -1.07 21.26 17.76
N GLN A 455 -1.19 21.85 16.58
CA GLN A 455 -1.33 23.30 16.40
C GLN A 455 -2.70 23.62 15.84
N TYR A 456 -3.31 24.71 16.34
CA TYR A 456 -4.62 25.16 15.92
C TYR A 456 -4.52 26.52 15.23
N GLU A 457 -5.23 26.69 14.12
CA GLU A 457 -5.34 27.97 13.42
C GLU A 457 -6.75 28.18 12.88
N SER A 458 -7.14 29.44 12.70
CA SER A 458 -8.36 29.79 11.98
C SER A 458 -8.00 30.27 10.59
N VAL A 459 -8.65 29.72 9.57
CA VAL A 459 -8.47 30.09 8.17
C VAL A 459 -9.75 30.67 7.59
N GLY A 460 -9.61 31.67 6.71
CA GLY A 460 -10.74 32.42 6.16
C GLY A 460 -11.29 33.50 7.11
N ILE A 461 -12.01 34.49 6.54
CA ILE A 461 -12.46 35.70 7.26
C ILE A 461 -13.98 35.72 7.46
N SER A 462 -14.77 35.34 6.45
CA SER A 462 -16.22 35.17 6.58
C SER A 462 -16.74 34.14 5.58
N ALA A 463 -17.69 33.30 6.02
CA ALA A 463 -18.40 32.39 5.14
C ALA A 463 -19.20 33.18 4.08
N ASP A 464 -18.98 32.89 2.81
CA ASP A 464 -19.66 33.52 1.67
C ASP A 464 -20.13 32.44 0.68
N GLU A 465 -21.39 32.05 0.83
CA GLU A 465 -21.99 30.96 0.05
C GLU A 465 -22.08 31.27 -1.45
N SER A 466 -22.02 32.55 -1.84
CA SER A 466 -22.08 32.95 -3.25
C SER A 466 -20.87 32.51 -4.08
N ARG A 467 -19.77 32.16 -3.40
CA ARG A 467 -18.50 31.72 -4.00
C ARG A 467 -18.28 30.22 -3.99
N TRP A 468 -19.26 29.46 -3.50
CA TRP A 468 -19.16 28.01 -3.41
C TRP A 468 -19.15 27.37 -4.81
N PRO A 469 -18.20 26.45 -5.07
CA PRO A 469 -18.13 25.76 -6.35
C PRO A 469 -19.31 24.78 -6.50
N ILE A 470 -19.70 24.52 -7.74
CA ILE A 470 -20.72 23.54 -8.09
C ILE A 470 -20.03 22.32 -8.68
N TYR A 471 -20.26 21.15 -8.07
CA TYR A 471 -19.83 19.87 -8.60
C TYR A 471 -21.01 19.18 -9.26
N GLN A 472 -20.98 19.09 -10.58
CA GLN A 472 -21.97 18.33 -11.33
C GLN A 472 -21.45 16.92 -11.51
N ARG A 473 -22.34 15.92 -11.45
CA ARG A 473 -21.99 14.61 -12.00
C ARG A 473 -21.57 14.87 -13.44
N ALA A 474 -20.38 14.39 -13.82
CA ALA A 474 -20.13 14.16 -15.23
C ALA A 474 -21.33 13.33 -15.69
N GLY A 475 -22.15 13.88 -16.60
CA GLY A 475 -23.29 13.15 -17.11
C GLY A 475 -22.80 11.76 -17.44
N HIS A 476 -23.53 10.71 -17.03
CA HIS A 476 -23.29 9.40 -17.63
C HIS A 476 -23.41 9.69 -19.12
N SER A 477 -22.29 9.83 -19.81
CA SER A 477 -22.31 9.81 -21.24
C SER A 477 -22.90 8.44 -21.48
N LYS A 478 -24.16 8.40 -21.93
CA LYS A 478 -24.58 7.36 -22.85
C LYS A 478 -23.43 7.32 -23.83
N GLY A 479 -22.64 6.25 -23.71
CA GLY A 479 -21.22 6.34 -23.99
C GLY A 479 -20.98 7.06 -25.29
N SER A 480 -19.94 7.89 -25.33
CA SER A 480 -19.33 8.22 -26.61
C SER A 480 -19.23 6.93 -27.43
N ASP A 481 -19.35 6.99 -28.76
CA ASP A 481 -19.35 5.81 -29.63
C ASP A 481 -18.11 4.89 -29.46
N ALA A 482 -17.11 5.30 -28.66
CA ALA A 482 -16.03 4.48 -28.10
C ALA A 482 -16.49 3.40 -27.08
N SER A 483 -17.73 3.45 -26.58
CA SER A 483 -18.29 2.54 -25.57
C SER A 483 -18.72 1.18 -26.13
N GLY A 484 -19.05 1.08 -27.41
CA GLY A 484 -19.44 -0.19 -28.05
C GLY A 484 -18.31 -1.25 -28.03
N PRO A 485 -17.08 -0.92 -28.49
CA PRO A 485 -15.95 -1.85 -28.45
C PRO A 485 -15.52 -2.20 -27.02
N LEU A 486 -15.44 -1.23 -26.12
CA LEU A 486 -15.05 -1.45 -24.71
C LEU A 486 -16.08 -2.27 -23.94
N ALA A 487 -17.38 -2.02 -24.15
CA ALA A 487 -18.44 -2.81 -23.52
C ALA A 487 -18.46 -4.25 -24.06
N LYS A 488 -18.23 -4.43 -25.37
CA LYS A 488 -18.11 -5.74 -25.99
C LYS A 488 -16.90 -6.51 -25.45
N ILE A 489 -15.73 -5.87 -25.35
CA ILE A 489 -14.53 -6.45 -24.73
C ILE A 489 -14.81 -6.81 -23.26
N LYS A 490 -15.47 -5.94 -22.50
CA LYS A 490 -15.83 -6.23 -21.10
C LYS A 490 -16.76 -7.44 -21.01
N GLN A 491 -17.74 -7.55 -21.89
CA GLN A 491 -18.65 -8.69 -21.96
C GLN A 491 -17.92 -9.99 -22.37
N GLU A 492 -16.98 -9.91 -23.33
CA GLU A 492 -16.13 -11.03 -23.74
C GLU A 492 -15.21 -11.48 -22.60
N LEU A 493 -14.60 -10.54 -21.87
CA LEU A 493 -13.75 -10.83 -20.71
C LEU A 493 -14.55 -11.46 -19.55
N GLU A 494 -15.76 -10.97 -19.27
CA GLU A 494 -16.61 -11.55 -18.23
C GLU A 494 -17.11 -12.94 -18.64
N ALA A 495 -17.40 -13.16 -19.92
CA ALA A 495 -17.77 -14.48 -20.45
C ALA A 495 -16.60 -15.46 -20.46
N ALA A 496 -15.37 -14.97 -20.65
CA ALA A 496 -14.13 -15.76 -20.61
C ALA A 496 -13.59 -15.94 -19.17
N ARG A 497 -14.25 -15.36 -18.16
CA ARG A 497 -13.82 -15.47 -16.77
C ARG A 497 -13.87 -16.93 -16.36
N VAL A 498 -12.72 -17.45 -15.97
CA VAL A 498 -12.61 -18.82 -15.46
C VAL A 498 -13.49 -18.96 -14.22
N ASP A 499 -14.42 -19.91 -14.26
CA ASP A 499 -15.20 -20.32 -13.09
C ASP A 499 -14.41 -21.41 -12.34
N PRO A 500 -13.83 -21.09 -11.16
CA PRO A 500 -13.02 -22.05 -10.43
C PRO A 500 -13.86 -23.23 -9.90
N VAL A 501 -15.16 -23.03 -9.68
CA VAL A 501 -16.08 -24.10 -9.25
C VAL A 501 -16.34 -25.06 -10.40
N ALA A 502 -16.54 -24.54 -11.61
CA ALA A 502 -16.72 -25.39 -12.79
C ALA A 502 -15.46 -26.22 -13.07
N LYS A 503 -14.26 -25.63 -12.98
CA LYS A 503 -12.99 -26.35 -13.15
C LYS A 503 -12.82 -27.47 -12.13
N TRP A 504 -13.10 -27.21 -10.85
CA TRP A 504 -13.07 -28.22 -9.80
C TRP A 504 -14.01 -29.40 -10.07
N ARG A 505 -15.25 -29.12 -10.48
CA ARG A 505 -16.23 -30.16 -10.84
C ARG A 505 -15.77 -30.99 -12.03
N THR A 506 -15.32 -30.34 -13.10
CA THR A 506 -14.82 -31.04 -14.30
C THR A 506 -13.66 -31.97 -13.96
N ALA A 507 -12.68 -31.49 -13.18
CA ALA A 507 -11.54 -32.32 -12.75
C ALA A 507 -11.99 -33.51 -11.88
N SER A 508 -13.00 -33.30 -11.03
CA SER A 508 -13.58 -34.36 -10.18
C SER A 508 -14.31 -35.41 -11.03
N GLU A 509 -15.08 -34.98 -12.03
CA GLU A 509 -15.84 -35.85 -12.93
C GLU A 509 -14.95 -36.59 -13.93
N SER A 510 -13.85 -36.00 -14.39
CA SER A 510 -12.88 -36.65 -15.28
C SER A 510 -11.96 -37.64 -14.58
N GLY A 511 -11.94 -37.65 -13.24
CA GLY A 511 -11.04 -38.46 -12.44
C GLY A 511 -9.59 -37.96 -12.47
N ASP A 512 -9.40 -36.65 -12.63
CA ASP A 512 -8.07 -36.02 -12.53
C ASP A 512 -7.53 -36.24 -11.12
N LYS A 513 -6.22 -36.51 -10.99
CA LYS A 513 -5.60 -36.74 -9.67
C LYS A 513 -5.41 -35.44 -8.89
N THR A 514 -5.09 -34.37 -9.61
CA THR A 514 -4.76 -33.07 -9.04
C THR A 514 -5.25 -31.94 -9.93
N ILE A 515 -5.36 -30.75 -9.35
CA ILE A 515 -5.67 -29.51 -10.03
C ILE A 515 -4.80 -28.39 -9.47
N ALA A 516 -4.32 -27.49 -10.32
CA ALA A 516 -3.51 -26.36 -9.89
C ALA A 516 -4.31 -25.39 -9.03
N LEU A 517 -3.69 -24.86 -7.97
CA LEU A 517 -4.34 -23.94 -7.03
C LEU A 517 -4.92 -22.70 -7.71
N ARG A 518 -4.22 -22.15 -8.71
CA ARG A 518 -4.70 -20.99 -9.51
C ARG A 518 -6.02 -21.25 -10.23
N ASP A 519 -6.32 -22.50 -10.56
CA ASP A 519 -7.51 -22.89 -11.33
C ASP A 519 -8.76 -23.04 -10.45
N ILE A 520 -8.58 -23.10 -9.13
CA ILE A 520 -9.64 -23.29 -8.13
C ILE A 520 -9.76 -22.10 -7.16
N SER A 521 -9.00 -21.04 -7.40
CA SER A 521 -8.98 -19.81 -6.58
C SER A 521 -9.76 -18.68 -7.24
N THR A 522 -10.52 -17.91 -6.46
CA THR A 522 -11.15 -16.66 -6.90
C THR A 522 -10.16 -15.50 -6.94
N VAL A 523 -9.24 -15.48 -5.96
CA VAL A 523 -8.13 -14.54 -5.91
C VAL A 523 -6.87 -15.32 -5.59
N LEU A 524 -5.84 -15.07 -6.36
CA LEU A 524 -4.47 -15.47 -6.07
C LEU A 524 -3.61 -14.23 -6.31
N ARG A 525 -2.98 -13.72 -5.26
CA ARG A 525 -2.20 -12.49 -5.37
C ARG A 525 -0.99 -12.50 -4.47
N SER A 526 -0.04 -11.64 -4.82
CA SER A 526 1.10 -11.27 -4.01
C SER A 526 1.12 -9.75 -3.84
N LYS A 527 1.57 -9.27 -2.68
CA LYS A 527 1.62 -7.85 -2.35
C LYS A 527 2.66 -7.61 -1.25
N ASN A 528 3.03 -6.36 -1.03
CA ASN A 528 3.84 -5.97 0.13
C ASN A 528 3.06 -6.14 1.45
N SER A 529 3.78 -6.36 2.55
CA SER A 529 3.29 -6.17 3.91
C SER A 529 4.32 -5.30 4.64
N GLY A 530 4.29 -4.00 4.35
CA GLY A 530 5.40 -3.10 4.64
C GLY A 530 6.63 -3.33 3.75
N PRO A 531 7.74 -2.61 3.98
CA PRO A 531 8.89 -2.59 3.07
C PRO A 531 9.76 -3.85 3.07
N TYR A 532 9.60 -4.72 4.07
CA TYR A 532 10.52 -5.84 4.32
C TYR A 532 9.87 -7.22 4.20
N GLU A 533 8.56 -7.27 3.93
CA GLU A 533 7.81 -8.51 3.80
C GLU A 533 7.07 -8.60 2.47
N LEU A 534 6.96 -9.82 1.96
CA LEU A 534 6.19 -10.18 0.79
C LEU A 534 5.10 -11.16 1.23
N THR A 535 3.85 -10.82 0.94
CA THR A 535 2.70 -11.61 1.34
C THR A 535 1.93 -12.14 0.14
N PHE A 536 1.31 -13.29 0.34
CA PHE A 536 0.51 -14.02 -0.64
C PHE A 536 -0.84 -14.37 -0.04
N ASP A 537 -1.89 -14.10 -0.81
CA ASP A 537 -3.27 -14.39 -0.41
C ASP A 537 -3.92 -15.28 -1.47
N VAL A 538 -4.59 -16.33 -0.99
CA VAL A 538 -5.45 -17.20 -1.79
C VAL A 538 -6.85 -17.11 -1.22
N ILE A 539 -7.86 -16.86 -2.06
CA ILE A 539 -9.27 -16.81 -1.64
C ILE A 539 -10.08 -17.77 -2.50
N PHE A 540 -10.88 -18.62 -1.85
CA PHE A 540 -11.61 -19.71 -2.50
C PHE A 540 -13.09 -19.36 -2.70
N PRO A 541 -13.71 -19.85 -3.78
CA PRO A 541 -15.07 -19.45 -4.16
C PRO A 541 -16.15 -20.00 -3.20
N ASN A 542 -15.92 -21.17 -2.60
CA ASN A 542 -16.89 -21.86 -1.76
C ASN A 542 -16.22 -22.70 -0.67
N ASP A 543 -17.02 -23.20 0.28
CA ASP A 543 -16.52 -23.98 1.41
C ASP A 543 -16.03 -25.37 0.99
N GLU A 544 -16.57 -25.96 -0.08
CA GLU A 544 -16.15 -27.26 -0.61
C GLU A 544 -14.67 -27.25 -1.01
N ILE A 545 -14.30 -26.35 -1.93
CA ILE A 545 -12.94 -26.21 -2.44
C ILE A 545 -12.01 -25.76 -1.31
N TYR A 546 -12.45 -24.79 -0.51
CA TYR A 546 -11.67 -24.31 0.64
C TYR A 546 -11.29 -25.43 1.60
N ARG A 547 -12.26 -26.27 2.01
CA ARG A 547 -12.01 -27.38 2.94
C ARG A 547 -11.19 -28.48 2.29
N ALA A 548 -11.40 -28.77 1.00
CA ALA A 548 -10.56 -29.73 0.26
C ALA A 548 -9.09 -29.31 0.28
N VAL A 549 -8.79 -28.04 -0.05
CA VAL A 549 -7.42 -27.51 0.01
C VAL A 549 -6.88 -27.53 1.43
N LYS A 550 -7.67 -27.06 2.42
CA LYS A 550 -7.27 -27.02 3.83
C LYS A 550 -6.91 -28.39 4.41
N ASN A 551 -7.61 -29.44 3.97
CA ASN A 551 -7.40 -30.81 4.46
C ASN A 551 -6.38 -31.61 3.62
N SER A 552 -5.84 -31.03 2.55
CA SER A 552 -4.92 -31.72 1.64
C SER A 552 -3.45 -31.72 2.08
N ASP A 553 -3.10 -30.93 3.10
CA ASP A 553 -1.73 -30.74 3.59
C ASP A 553 -0.70 -30.28 2.53
N VAL A 554 -1.14 -29.74 1.39
CA VAL A 554 -0.23 -29.22 0.35
C VAL A 554 0.29 -27.81 0.64
N LEU A 555 -0.43 -27.02 1.45
CA LEU A 555 -0.08 -25.65 1.82
C LEU A 555 0.60 -25.59 3.20
N THR A 556 1.73 -26.27 3.33
CA THR A 556 2.54 -26.31 4.57
C THR A 556 3.73 -25.37 4.50
N VAL A 557 4.29 -25.02 5.67
CA VAL A 557 5.49 -24.18 5.79
C VAL A 557 6.63 -24.77 4.95
N ASP A 558 6.90 -26.07 5.05
CA ASP A 558 8.01 -26.71 4.35
C ASP A 558 7.82 -26.72 2.82
N ALA A 559 6.61 -27.03 2.36
CA ALA A 559 6.29 -27.05 0.93
C ALA A 559 6.43 -25.65 0.30
N LEU A 560 5.89 -24.62 0.96
CA LEU A 560 5.95 -23.25 0.46
C LEU A 560 7.34 -22.63 0.60
N ALA A 561 8.04 -22.91 1.68
CA ALA A 561 9.44 -22.52 1.84
C ALA A 561 10.30 -23.11 0.71
N HIS A 562 10.09 -24.38 0.35
CA HIS A 562 10.75 -25.00 -0.80
C HIS A 562 10.37 -24.34 -2.14
N ALA A 563 9.09 -24.06 -2.37
CA ALA A 563 8.60 -23.43 -3.60
C ALA A 563 9.25 -22.04 -3.84
N TYR A 564 9.50 -21.29 -2.76
CA TYR A 564 10.10 -19.96 -2.80
C TYR A 564 11.60 -19.93 -2.50
N SER A 565 12.25 -21.09 -2.31
CA SER A 565 13.68 -21.18 -1.93
C SER A 565 14.03 -20.38 -0.65
N VAL A 566 13.11 -20.37 0.32
CA VAL A 566 13.26 -19.72 1.62
C VAL A 566 13.48 -20.78 2.70
N GLU A 567 14.22 -20.45 3.76
CA GLU A 567 14.36 -21.35 4.91
C GLU A 567 13.02 -21.41 5.68
N PRO A 568 12.49 -22.60 6.06
CA PRO A 568 11.22 -22.74 6.77
C PRO A 568 11.06 -21.82 8.00
N LYS A 569 12.13 -21.66 8.80
CA LYS A 569 12.14 -20.79 9.98
C LYS A 569 12.00 -19.28 9.69
N LYS A 570 12.18 -18.87 8.42
CA LYS A 570 12.02 -17.47 7.99
C LYS A 570 10.59 -17.16 7.55
N VAL A 571 9.72 -18.16 7.39
CA VAL A 571 8.31 -17.95 7.08
C VAL A 571 7.63 -17.22 8.23
N LEU A 572 7.02 -16.07 7.93
CA LEU A 572 6.43 -15.16 8.93
C LEU A 572 4.97 -15.51 9.23
N ALA A 573 4.25 -16.00 8.22
CA ALA A 573 2.88 -16.47 8.36
C ALA A 573 2.61 -17.59 7.35
N CYS A 574 1.85 -18.60 7.77
CA CYS A 574 1.39 -19.71 6.95
C CYS A 574 0.14 -20.31 7.60
N LEU A 575 -1.04 -19.79 7.27
CA LEU A 575 -2.28 -20.15 7.96
C LEU A 575 -3.51 -19.98 7.09
N PHE A 576 -4.55 -20.75 7.41
CA PHE A 576 -5.88 -20.56 6.87
C PHE A 576 -6.67 -19.55 7.69
N PHE A 577 -7.53 -18.77 7.02
CA PHE A 577 -8.44 -17.80 7.62
C PHE A 577 -9.86 -18.08 7.14
N ASP A 578 -10.61 -18.80 7.97
CA ASP A 578 -11.93 -19.36 7.64
C ASP A 578 -12.96 -18.27 7.28
N GLN A 579 -12.89 -17.12 7.93
CA GLN A 579 -13.81 -15.99 7.76
C GLN A 579 -13.87 -15.46 6.33
N ALA A 580 -12.75 -15.56 5.59
CA ALA A 580 -12.64 -15.12 4.20
C ALA A 580 -12.50 -16.28 3.22
N ARG A 581 -12.63 -17.55 3.68
CA ARG A 581 -12.25 -18.74 2.92
C ARG A 581 -10.89 -18.55 2.28
N ALA A 582 -9.89 -18.20 3.10
CA ALA A 582 -8.61 -17.75 2.60
C ALA A 582 -7.44 -18.54 3.18
N PHE A 583 -6.33 -18.48 2.47
CA PHE A 583 -5.01 -18.93 2.92
C PHE A 583 -4.03 -17.76 2.81
N LYS A 584 -3.19 -17.61 3.83
CA LYS A 584 -2.18 -16.56 3.96
C LYS A 584 -0.80 -17.18 4.07
N PHE A 585 0.13 -16.68 3.25
CA PHE A 585 1.55 -16.99 3.35
C PHE A 585 2.37 -15.69 3.30
N THR A 586 3.35 -15.54 4.18
CA THR A 586 4.19 -14.33 4.21
C THR A 586 5.64 -14.70 4.48
N ILE A 587 6.56 -14.11 3.72
CA ILE A 587 8.01 -14.29 3.81
C ILE A 587 8.72 -12.93 3.85
N PRO A 588 9.96 -12.86 4.34
CA PRO A 588 10.80 -11.69 4.18
C PRO A 588 11.08 -11.46 2.70
N ARG A 589 11.17 -10.18 2.30
CA ARG A 589 11.64 -9.85 0.95
C ARG A 589 13.10 -10.24 0.78
N VAL A 590 13.47 -10.60 -0.44
CA VAL A 590 14.87 -10.81 -0.83
C VAL A 590 15.68 -9.51 -0.67
N ARG A 591 15.07 -8.39 -1.04
CA ARG A 591 15.60 -7.04 -0.85
C ARG A 591 14.51 -6.11 -0.31
N PRO A 592 14.84 -5.16 0.58
CA PRO A 592 13.89 -4.14 1.01
C PRO A 592 13.29 -3.40 -0.18
N ASN A 593 12.01 -3.04 -0.08
CA ASN A 593 11.29 -2.29 -1.11
C ASN A 593 12.04 -1.01 -1.47
N GLY A 594 12.29 -0.80 -2.77
CA GLY A 594 12.93 0.39 -3.31
C GLY A 594 14.43 0.48 -3.08
N SER A 595 15.08 -0.56 -2.55
CA SER A 595 16.55 -0.60 -2.42
C SER A 595 17.25 -0.89 -3.75
N PHE A 596 18.57 -0.70 -3.80
CA PHE A 596 19.35 -0.94 -5.02
C PHE A 596 19.24 -2.41 -5.51
N GLY A 597 18.96 -2.60 -6.80
CA GLY A 597 18.82 -3.93 -7.40
C GLY A 597 17.54 -4.69 -6.99
N GLU A 598 16.57 -3.99 -6.38
CA GLU A 598 15.22 -4.51 -6.13
C GLU A 598 14.45 -4.65 -7.47
N THR A 599 13.68 -5.73 -7.62
CA THR A 599 13.09 -6.10 -8.92
C THR A 599 11.62 -5.72 -9.09
N ASP A 600 10.91 -5.46 -8.00
CA ASP A 600 9.45 -5.27 -7.99
C ASP A 600 8.94 -4.62 -6.69
N MET A 601 8.89 -3.28 -6.69
CA MET A 601 8.50 -2.48 -5.52
C MET A 601 7.11 -2.81 -4.97
N HIS A 602 6.23 -3.45 -5.72
CA HIS A 602 4.86 -3.75 -5.27
C HIS A 602 4.63 -5.21 -4.89
N GLY A 603 5.61 -6.10 -5.06
CA GLY A 603 5.44 -7.53 -4.85
C GLY A 603 4.45 -8.15 -5.83
N CYS A 604 4.30 -7.56 -7.02
CA CYS A 604 3.46 -8.03 -8.11
C CYS A 604 3.93 -9.37 -8.70
N GLN A 605 2.98 -10.24 -9.04
CA GLN A 605 3.21 -11.50 -9.77
C GLN A 605 4.15 -12.50 -9.07
N GLN A 606 4.54 -12.27 -7.82
CA GLN A 606 5.32 -13.23 -7.03
C GLN A 606 4.48 -14.47 -6.65
N HIS A 607 3.15 -14.43 -6.78
CA HIS A 607 2.23 -15.52 -6.43
C HIS A 607 2.23 -16.69 -7.42
N ILE A 608 2.96 -16.61 -8.54
CA ILE A 608 2.92 -17.64 -9.59
C ILE A 608 3.33 -19.04 -9.06
N PRO A 609 4.45 -19.23 -8.32
CA PRO A 609 4.79 -20.54 -7.77
C PRO A 609 3.73 -21.12 -6.83
N LEU A 610 3.05 -20.27 -6.05
CA LEU A 610 1.94 -20.69 -5.19
C LEU A 610 0.74 -21.19 -6.01
N GLY A 611 0.45 -20.54 -7.14
CA GLY A 611 -0.62 -20.93 -8.05
C GLY A 611 -0.39 -22.26 -8.78
N ASP A 612 0.88 -22.64 -8.94
CA ASP A 612 1.30 -23.86 -9.62
C ASP A 612 1.28 -25.10 -8.71
N ILE A 613 0.96 -24.93 -7.42
CA ILE A 613 0.84 -26.05 -6.48
C ILE A 613 -0.38 -26.89 -6.86
N GLU A 614 -0.13 -28.18 -7.03
CA GLU A 614 -1.13 -29.18 -7.35
C GLU A 614 -1.89 -29.61 -6.09
N VAL A 615 -3.21 -29.46 -6.11
CA VAL A 615 -4.13 -29.86 -5.04
C VAL A 615 -4.81 -31.17 -5.43
N PRO A 616 -4.83 -32.19 -4.56
CA PRO A 616 -5.59 -33.41 -4.80
C PRO A 616 -7.07 -33.12 -5.05
N VAL A 617 -7.58 -33.62 -6.17
CA VAL A 617 -9.01 -33.68 -6.47
C VAL A 617 -9.45 -35.05 -5.95
N LEU A 618 -10.16 -35.09 -4.83
CA LEU A 618 -10.44 -36.35 -4.14
C LEU A 618 -11.16 -37.35 -5.08
N VAL A 619 -10.52 -38.51 -5.32
CA VAL A 619 -11.20 -39.79 -5.55
C VAL A 619 -10.71 -40.77 -4.48
N ALA A 620 -11.35 -40.72 -3.31
CA ALA A 620 -11.58 -41.83 -2.37
C ALA A 620 -12.39 -41.33 -1.17
#